data_AF-A0A2J7V4J3-F1
#
_entry.id   AF-A0A2J7V4J3-F1
#
_cell.length_a   1.000
_cell.length_b   1.000
_cell.length_c   1.000
_cell.angle_alpha   90.00
_cell.angle_beta   90.00
_cell.angle_gamma   90.00
#
_symmetry.space_group_name_H-M   'P 1'
#
loop_
_entity.id
_entity.type
_entity.pdbx_description
1 polymer ?
#
loop_
_entity_poly.entity_id
_entity_poly.type
_entity_poly.pdbx_seq_one_letter_code
_entity_poly.pdbx_strand_id
1 'polypeptide(L)'
;MEHFRVDNLWMNRPWLYADQILHHFHGNFTLQGLIDDIKERHPYLVELERLAIRKGTVIHEVFQGAQIGAFSVLAPTRNRYITSLPDFEKTPDRHTEAAGLRNFPLFRAIAAGAKRLLENWDIETLAENTETSASNESCVVQYAVLGSKPVLLTADVGPIGLTEAANYAAQLGLNRPRLVQVPHHGSRHNVTPSVLNRWLGDKQPQGAAAVGTAFCSVGSNAHDYPRAQVTNAFMRRGFKVYSTRTIWISHAAGGGHPGGVPIVAEEFAHEVEGL
;
A
#
# COMPACT_ATOMS: atom_id res chain seq x y z
N MET A 1 -4.42 8.62 -18.70
CA MET A 1 -3.61 8.61 -19.95
C MET A 1 -4.30 9.33 -21.12
N GLU A 2 -5.58 9.67 -21.04
CA GLU A 2 -6.29 10.31 -22.16
C GLU A 2 -5.80 11.74 -22.42
N HIS A 3 -5.60 12.52 -21.36
CA HIS A 3 -5.22 13.94 -21.44
C HIS A 3 -3.72 14.24 -21.34
N PHE A 4 -2.89 13.20 -21.14
CA PHE A 4 -1.46 13.35 -20.95
C PHE A 4 -0.69 12.46 -21.92
N ARG A 5 0.47 12.94 -22.37
CA ARG A 5 1.47 12.09 -23.00
C ARG A 5 2.17 11.28 -21.91
N VAL A 6 2.15 9.96 -22.07
CA VAL A 6 2.81 9.02 -21.16
C VAL A 6 3.71 8.15 -22.00
N ASP A 7 5.02 8.28 -21.83
CA ASP A 7 5.98 7.49 -22.62
C ASP A 7 6.16 6.08 -22.04
N ASN A 8 6.03 5.92 -20.72
CA ASN A 8 6.20 4.64 -20.02
C ASN A 8 5.04 4.38 -19.03
N LEU A 9 4.44 3.19 -19.11
CA LEU A 9 3.45 2.67 -18.18
C LEU A 9 4.03 1.45 -17.46
N TRP A 10 4.09 1.50 -16.13
CA TRP A 10 4.55 0.40 -15.30
C TRP A 10 3.32 -0.32 -14.74
N MET A 11 3.06 -1.54 -15.24
CA MET A 11 1.84 -2.28 -14.92
C MET A 11 2.03 -3.79 -15.12
N ASN A 12 1.79 -4.57 -14.06
CA ASN A 12 1.72 -6.03 -14.19
C ASN A 12 0.38 -6.43 -14.82
N ARG A 13 0.45 -7.27 -15.86
CA ARG A 13 -0.69 -7.74 -16.64
C ARG A 13 -0.99 -9.20 -16.27
N PRO A 14 -1.91 -9.47 -15.34
CA PRO A 14 -2.08 -10.81 -14.76
C PRO A 14 -2.43 -11.88 -15.80
N TRP A 15 -3.16 -11.52 -16.86
CA TRP A 15 -3.55 -12.44 -17.94
C TRP A 15 -2.36 -12.98 -18.75
N LEU A 16 -1.18 -12.34 -18.70
CA LEU A 16 0.02 -12.85 -19.35
C LEU A 16 0.65 -14.05 -18.63
N TYR A 17 0.20 -14.35 -17.42
CA TYR A 17 0.71 -15.48 -16.61
C TYR A 17 -0.34 -16.58 -16.43
N ALA A 18 -1.44 -16.55 -17.18
CA ALA A 18 -2.52 -17.52 -17.08
C ALA A 18 -2.03 -18.96 -17.31
N ASP A 19 -1.08 -19.16 -18.21
CA ASP A 19 -0.46 -20.46 -18.50
C ASP A 19 0.27 -21.04 -17.28
N GLN A 20 0.94 -20.19 -16.51
CA GLN A 20 1.70 -20.55 -15.31
C GLN A 20 0.80 -20.91 -14.14
N ILE A 21 -0.44 -20.41 -14.09
CA ILE A 21 -1.37 -20.65 -12.97
C ILE A 21 -2.53 -21.59 -13.31
N LEU A 22 -2.70 -21.98 -14.59
CA LEU A 22 -3.82 -22.79 -15.06
C LEU A 22 -4.02 -24.08 -14.24
N HIS A 23 -2.92 -24.71 -13.82
CA HIS A 23 -2.93 -25.95 -13.05
C HIS A 23 -3.60 -25.83 -11.67
N HIS A 24 -3.68 -24.62 -11.08
CA HIS A 24 -4.38 -24.38 -9.81
C HIS A 24 -5.90 -24.47 -9.93
N PHE A 25 -6.45 -24.43 -11.14
CA PHE A 25 -7.90 -24.42 -11.37
C PHE A 25 -8.47 -25.80 -11.72
N HIS A 26 -7.68 -26.88 -11.59
CA HIS A 26 -8.12 -28.28 -11.70
C HIS A 26 -9.02 -28.61 -12.92
N GLY A 27 -8.79 -27.96 -14.07
CA GLY A 27 -9.56 -28.18 -15.30
C GLY A 27 -10.83 -27.34 -15.45
N ASN A 28 -11.14 -26.46 -14.50
CA ASN A 28 -12.29 -25.54 -14.57
C ASN A 28 -12.16 -24.51 -15.70
N PHE A 29 -10.96 -24.30 -16.23
CA PHE A 29 -10.68 -23.37 -17.30
C PHE A 29 -9.87 -24.01 -18.42
N THR A 30 -10.15 -23.57 -19.66
CA THR A 30 -9.15 -23.59 -20.73
C THR A 30 -8.19 -22.42 -20.54
N LEU A 31 -6.99 -22.45 -21.15
CA LEU A 31 -6.06 -21.32 -21.08
C LEU A 31 -6.73 -20.00 -21.53
N GLN A 32 -7.43 -20.03 -22.67
CA GLN A 32 -8.11 -18.84 -23.17
C GLN A 32 -9.24 -18.40 -22.25
N GLY A 33 -10.03 -19.34 -21.71
CA GLY A 33 -11.09 -19.02 -20.75
C GLY A 33 -10.55 -18.34 -19.48
N LEU A 34 -9.40 -18.77 -18.98
CA LEU A 34 -8.75 -18.12 -17.83
C LEU A 34 -8.21 -16.73 -18.17
N ILE A 35 -7.63 -16.55 -19.37
CA ILE A 35 -7.19 -15.23 -19.85
C ILE A 35 -8.37 -14.25 -19.90
N ASP A 36 -9.50 -14.70 -20.46
CA ASP A 36 -10.69 -13.86 -20.62
C ASP A 36 -11.33 -13.51 -19.27
N ASP A 37 -11.42 -14.49 -18.36
CA ASP A 37 -11.90 -14.29 -16.99
C ASP A 37 -11.04 -13.28 -16.21
N ILE A 38 -9.70 -13.41 -16.25
CA ILE A 38 -8.79 -12.46 -15.61
C ILE A 38 -8.98 -11.05 -16.19
N LYS A 39 -9.12 -10.93 -17.51
CA LYS A 39 -9.36 -9.62 -18.16
C LYS A 39 -10.69 -9.00 -17.75
N GLU A 40 -11.76 -9.80 -17.65
CA GLU A 40 -13.08 -9.34 -17.22
C GLU A 40 -13.06 -8.80 -15.79
N ARG A 41 -12.26 -9.41 -14.91
CA ARG A 41 -12.07 -8.97 -13.52
C ARG A 41 -11.20 -7.73 -13.36
N HIS A 42 -10.39 -7.40 -14.37
CA HIS A 42 -9.49 -6.24 -14.35
C HIS A 42 -9.74 -5.26 -15.51
N PRO A 43 -10.98 -4.75 -15.69
CA PRO A 43 -11.34 -3.96 -16.86
C PRO A 43 -10.54 -2.67 -16.98
N TYR A 44 -10.15 -2.07 -15.84
CA TYR A 44 -9.30 -0.87 -15.83
C TYR A 44 -7.88 -1.15 -16.34
N LEU A 45 -7.27 -2.30 -16.01
CA LEU A 45 -5.95 -2.67 -16.51
C LEU A 45 -6.00 -2.97 -18.01
N VAL A 46 -7.08 -3.63 -18.47
CA VAL A 46 -7.33 -3.89 -19.89
C VAL A 46 -7.48 -2.57 -20.66
N GLU A 47 -8.22 -1.61 -20.11
CA GLU A 47 -8.36 -0.30 -20.72
C GLU A 47 -7.03 0.48 -20.76
N LEU A 48 -6.24 0.43 -19.68
CA LEU A 48 -4.91 1.04 -19.65
C LEU A 48 -3.97 0.44 -20.69
N GLU A 49 -3.92 -0.89 -20.83
CA GLU A 49 -3.16 -1.56 -21.89
C GLU A 49 -3.63 -1.09 -23.27
N ARG A 50 -4.95 -1.10 -23.51
CA ARG A 50 -5.55 -0.65 -24.78
C ARG A 50 -5.15 0.79 -25.10
N LEU A 51 -5.19 1.69 -24.11
CA LEU A 51 -4.80 3.10 -24.25
C LEU A 51 -3.29 3.25 -24.52
N ALA A 52 -2.46 2.50 -23.81
CA ALA A 52 -1.01 2.50 -23.96
C ALA A 52 -0.61 2.08 -25.37
N ILE A 53 -1.15 0.97 -25.88
CA ILE A 53 -0.89 0.47 -27.24
C ILE A 53 -1.30 1.52 -28.28
N ARG A 54 -2.51 2.08 -28.16
CA ARG A 54 -2.99 3.10 -29.11
C ARG A 54 -2.11 4.36 -29.15
N LYS A 55 -1.49 4.72 -28.02
CA LYS A 55 -0.66 5.93 -27.89
C LYS A 55 0.84 5.68 -28.09
N GLY A 56 1.25 4.44 -28.35
CA GLY A 56 2.67 4.07 -28.42
C GLY A 56 3.40 4.17 -27.08
N THR A 57 2.68 4.12 -25.95
CA THR A 57 3.27 4.06 -24.61
C THR A 57 3.90 2.68 -24.40
N VAL A 58 5.14 2.64 -23.92
CA VAL A 58 5.83 1.38 -23.58
C VAL A 58 5.28 0.86 -22.26
N ILE A 59 4.81 -0.39 -22.24
CA ILE A 59 4.33 -1.06 -21.03
C ILE A 59 5.44 -1.94 -20.45
N HIS A 60 5.78 -1.71 -19.19
CA HIS A 60 6.80 -2.44 -18.43
C HIS A 60 6.15 -3.26 -17.32
N GLU A 61 6.71 -4.45 -17.07
CA GLU A 61 6.43 -5.21 -15.85
C GLU A 61 7.10 -4.54 -14.64
N VAL A 62 6.51 -4.72 -13.47
CA VAL A 62 6.91 -4.07 -12.21
C VAL A 62 7.17 -5.13 -11.15
N PHE A 63 8.38 -5.66 -11.15
CA PHE A 63 8.85 -6.65 -10.19
C PHE A 63 10.13 -6.21 -9.50
N GLN A 64 10.43 -6.86 -8.38
CA GLN A 64 11.66 -6.65 -7.60
C GLN A 64 12.89 -6.55 -8.51
N GLY A 65 13.68 -5.50 -8.32
CA GLY A 65 14.87 -5.18 -9.10
C GLY A 65 14.64 -4.19 -10.26
N ALA A 66 13.39 -3.98 -10.69
CA ALA A 66 13.06 -2.98 -11.72
C ALA A 66 13.39 -1.54 -11.24
N GLN A 67 13.72 -0.66 -12.19
CA GLN A 67 14.05 0.74 -11.95
C GLN A 67 13.02 1.67 -12.59
N ILE A 68 12.32 2.45 -11.76
CA ILE A 68 11.34 3.46 -12.18
C ILE A 68 11.90 4.84 -11.87
N GLY A 69 12.63 5.43 -12.83
CA GLY A 69 13.35 6.66 -12.59
C GLY A 69 14.39 6.49 -11.46
N ALA A 70 14.24 7.23 -10.37
CA ALA A 70 15.12 7.12 -9.20
C ALA A 70 14.74 5.97 -8.23
N PHE A 71 13.61 5.29 -8.46
CA PHE A 71 13.09 4.28 -7.56
C PHE A 71 13.48 2.86 -7.98
N SER A 72 14.02 2.11 -7.03
CA SER A 72 14.16 0.65 -7.10
C SER A 72 12.89 -0.02 -6.60
N VAL A 73 12.34 -0.94 -7.39
CA VAL A 73 11.24 -1.81 -6.95
C VAL A 73 11.77 -2.89 -6.02
N LEU A 74 11.19 -3.02 -4.84
CA LEU A 74 11.60 -3.96 -3.80
C LEU A 74 10.67 -5.18 -3.69
N ALA A 75 9.39 -5.01 -4.02
CA ALA A 75 8.38 -6.06 -4.07
C ALA A 75 7.31 -5.69 -5.10
N PRO A 76 6.57 -6.68 -5.64
CA PRO A 76 6.72 -8.12 -5.45
C PRO A 76 7.85 -8.73 -6.28
N THR A 77 8.39 -9.89 -5.90
CA THR A 77 9.10 -10.77 -6.85
C THR A 77 8.11 -11.28 -7.91
N ARG A 78 8.60 -11.54 -9.12
CA ARG A 78 7.77 -12.12 -10.20
C ARG A 78 7.14 -13.43 -9.76
N ASN A 79 7.90 -14.31 -9.11
CA ASN A 79 7.41 -15.60 -8.66
C ASN A 79 6.27 -15.46 -7.64
N ARG A 80 6.45 -14.62 -6.60
CA ARG A 80 5.40 -14.43 -5.60
C ARG A 80 4.13 -13.85 -6.22
N TYR A 81 4.27 -12.82 -7.06
CA TYR A 81 3.11 -12.22 -7.75
C TYR A 81 2.31 -13.29 -8.50
N ILE A 82 2.97 -14.12 -9.31
CA ILE A 82 2.32 -15.16 -10.11
C ILE A 82 1.67 -16.22 -9.23
N THR A 83 2.37 -16.72 -8.20
CA THR A 83 1.81 -17.70 -7.26
C THR A 83 0.61 -17.16 -6.49
N SER A 84 0.52 -15.84 -6.27
CA SER A 84 -0.60 -15.21 -5.59
C SER A 84 -1.81 -14.92 -6.50
N LEU A 85 -1.67 -14.95 -7.83
CA LEU A 85 -2.78 -14.64 -8.75
C LEU A 85 -4.06 -15.45 -8.54
N PRO A 86 -4.03 -16.77 -8.27
CA PRO A 86 -5.23 -17.54 -7.97
C PRO A 86 -5.99 -17.05 -6.73
N ASP A 87 -5.32 -16.34 -5.82
CA ASP A 87 -5.87 -15.87 -4.57
C ASP A 87 -6.34 -14.41 -4.63
N PHE A 88 -6.16 -13.71 -5.76
CA PHE A 88 -6.63 -12.32 -5.92
C PHE A 88 -8.14 -12.19 -5.75
N GLU A 89 -8.89 -13.28 -5.97
CA GLU A 89 -10.33 -13.35 -5.75
C GLU A 89 -10.72 -13.72 -4.31
N LYS A 90 -9.84 -14.38 -3.54
CA LYS A 90 -10.13 -14.89 -2.19
C LYS A 90 -10.15 -13.80 -1.11
N THR A 91 -10.42 -12.56 -1.51
CA THR A 91 -10.45 -11.38 -0.64
C THR A 91 -11.29 -11.66 0.61
N PRO A 92 -10.76 -11.43 1.83
CA PRO A 92 -11.61 -11.28 2.99
C PRO A 92 -12.54 -10.08 2.74
N ASP A 93 -13.84 -10.32 2.58
CA ASP A 93 -14.83 -9.25 2.52
C ASP A 93 -14.71 -8.38 3.76
N ARG A 94 -14.28 -7.11 3.59
CA ARG A 94 -14.61 -5.97 4.48
C ARG A 94 -14.21 -4.64 3.83
N HIS A 95 -15.24 -3.93 3.36
CA HIS A 95 -15.31 -2.51 3.02
C HIS A 95 -14.36 -1.99 1.92
N THR A 96 -14.79 -2.17 0.67
CA THR A 96 -14.41 -1.30 -0.45
C THR A 96 -15.12 0.05 -0.34
N GLU A 97 -14.58 0.96 0.47
CA GLU A 97 -14.89 2.40 0.35
C GLU A 97 -13.70 3.13 -0.28
N ALA A 98 -13.53 2.96 -1.60
CA ALA A 98 -13.01 3.95 -2.55
C ALA A 98 -12.62 3.30 -3.90
N ALA A 99 -13.61 2.83 -4.66
CA ALA A 99 -13.49 2.78 -6.12
C ALA A 99 -14.89 2.78 -6.72
N GLY A 100 -15.20 3.78 -7.54
CA GLY A 100 -16.52 4.01 -8.08
C GLY A 100 -17.05 2.91 -9.00
N LEU A 101 -18.37 2.77 -8.94
CA LEU A 101 -19.29 2.21 -9.94
C LEU A 101 -19.21 0.70 -10.22
N ARG A 102 -20.01 -0.07 -9.47
CA ARG A 102 -20.92 -1.09 -10.04
C ARG A 102 -22.12 -1.29 -9.10
N ASN A 103 -23.31 -0.97 -9.62
CA ASN A 103 -24.60 -1.18 -8.97
C ASN A 103 -24.88 -2.67 -8.76
N PHE A 104 -25.11 -3.13 -7.53
CA PHE A 104 -26.07 -4.19 -7.20
C PHE A 104 -26.58 -3.99 -5.76
N PRO A 105 -27.87 -4.24 -5.47
CA PRO A 105 -28.48 -3.94 -4.18
C PRO A 105 -28.26 -5.10 -3.20
N LEU A 106 -28.11 -4.78 -1.90
CA LEU A 106 -28.84 -5.35 -0.76
C LEU A 106 -27.98 -5.36 0.53
N PHE A 107 -28.33 -4.44 1.44
CA PHE A 107 -28.32 -4.51 2.92
C PHE A 107 -27.31 -5.41 3.67
N ARG A 108 -26.63 -4.81 4.65
CA ARG A 108 -27.07 -4.88 6.07
C ARG A 108 -26.29 -3.91 6.96
N ALA A 109 -27.05 -3.14 7.73
CA ALA A 109 -26.57 -2.45 8.91
C ALA A 109 -26.03 -3.47 9.93
N ILE A 110 -24.80 -3.26 10.38
CA ILE A 110 -24.32 -3.76 11.67
C ILE A 110 -23.72 -2.56 12.39
N ALA A 111 -24.53 -1.89 13.20
CA ALA A 111 -24.04 -1.09 14.31
C ALA A 111 -23.56 -2.06 15.39
N ALA A 112 -22.37 -2.62 15.22
CA ALA A 112 -21.64 -3.21 16.33
C ALA A 112 -21.00 -2.04 17.07
N GLY A 113 -21.35 -1.86 18.36
CA GLY A 113 -20.67 -0.87 19.19
C GLY A 113 -19.17 -1.16 19.18
N ALA A 114 -18.40 -0.33 18.49
CA ALA A 114 -16.96 -0.52 18.36
C ALA A 114 -16.34 -0.42 19.76
N LYS A 115 -15.82 -1.54 20.27
CA LYS A 115 -15.08 -1.54 21.53
C LYS A 115 -13.89 -0.61 21.35
N ARG A 116 -13.66 0.35 22.26
CA ARG A 116 -12.44 1.15 22.26
C ARG A 116 -11.38 0.43 23.10
N LEU A 117 -10.15 0.41 22.63
CA LEU A 117 -8.99 -0.10 23.36
C LEU A 117 -8.20 1.07 23.93
N LEU A 118 -7.64 0.91 25.12
CA LEU A 118 -6.77 1.91 25.71
C LEU A 118 -5.33 1.68 25.24
N GLU A 119 -4.69 2.74 24.76
CA GLU A 119 -3.27 2.77 24.44
C GLU A 119 -2.55 3.84 25.27
N ASN A 120 -1.31 3.53 25.62
CA ASN A 120 -0.32 4.52 26.02
C ASN A 120 0.98 4.23 25.28
N TRP A 121 2.01 5.04 25.48
CA TRP A 121 3.24 4.92 24.72
C TRP A 121 3.86 3.51 24.76
N ASP A 122 3.79 2.85 25.93
CA ASP A 122 4.39 1.53 26.16
C ASP A 122 3.46 0.36 25.77
N ILE A 123 2.15 0.59 25.69
CA ILE A 123 1.13 -0.40 25.33
C ILE A 123 0.69 -0.20 23.88
N GLU A 124 1.20 -1.03 22.96
CA GLU A 124 0.75 -1.08 21.55
C GLU A 124 -0.27 -2.21 21.37
N THR A 125 -1.44 -1.88 20.81
CA THR A 125 -2.54 -2.84 20.58
C THR A 125 -2.68 -3.27 19.13
N LEU A 126 -1.82 -2.75 18.24
CA LEU A 126 -1.73 -3.19 16.85
C LEU A 126 -1.42 -4.70 16.80
N ALA A 127 -2.23 -5.45 16.07
CA ALA A 127 -2.11 -6.90 16.01
C ALA A 127 -0.85 -7.34 15.26
N GLU A 128 -0.18 -8.38 15.77
CA GLU A 128 0.93 -9.03 15.08
C GLU A 128 0.45 -10.01 14.00
N ASN A 129 -0.72 -10.63 14.23
CA ASN A 129 -1.35 -11.54 13.28
C ASN A 129 -2.51 -10.81 12.61
N THR A 130 -2.33 -10.47 11.34
CA THR A 130 -3.36 -9.80 10.54
C THR A 130 -3.21 -10.24 9.09
N GLU A 131 -4.30 -10.17 8.35
CA GLU A 131 -4.36 -10.59 6.96
C GLU A 131 -4.99 -9.47 6.13
N THR A 132 -4.49 -9.30 4.92
CA THR A 132 -5.07 -8.46 3.89
C THR A 132 -5.20 -9.30 2.60
N SER A 133 -5.83 -8.75 1.57
CA SER A 133 -6.04 -9.50 0.33
C SER A 133 -4.73 -9.86 -0.37
N ALA A 134 -4.70 -10.94 -1.14
CA ALA A 134 -3.54 -11.31 -1.95
C ALA A 134 -3.17 -10.21 -2.97
N SER A 135 -4.17 -9.45 -3.44
CA SER A 135 -3.97 -8.28 -4.30
C SER A 135 -3.22 -7.17 -3.56
N ASN A 136 -3.64 -6.83 -2.34
CA ASN A 136 -2.94 -5.87 -1.48
C ASN A 136 -1.52 -6.34 -1.20
N GLU A 137 -1.34 -7.60 -0.78
CA GLU A 137 -0.01 -8.16 -0.55
C GLU A 137 0.90 -8.08 -1.78
N SER A 138 0.34 -8.07 -2.98
CA SER A 138 1.06 -8.01 -4.25
C SER A 138 1.32 -6.58 -4.76
N CYS A 139 0.98 -5.55 -3.99
CA CYS A 139 1.27 -4.16 -4.34
C CYS A 139 2.77 -3.87 -4.42
N VAL A 140 3.10 -2.89 -5.27
CA VAL A 140 4.49 -2.47 -5.49
C VAL A 140 5.02 -1.71 -4.28
N VAL A 141 6.14 -2.17 -3.74
CA VAL A 141 6.96 -1.41 -2.78
C VAL A 141 8.17 -0.90 -3.51
N GLN A 142 8.47 0.39 -3.37
CA GLN A 142 9.60 1.01 -4.05
C GLN A 142 10.35 1.98 -3.14
N TYR A 143 11.66 2.08 -3.38
CA TYR A 143 12.58 2.87 -2.57
C TYR A 143 13.46 3.74 -3.43
N ALA A 144 13.73 4.97 -2.98
CA ALA A 144 14.70 5.87 -3.59
C ALA A 144 15.45 6.65 -2.53
N VAL A 145 16.65 7.14 -2.87
CA VAL A 145 17.29 8.22 -2.11
C VAL A 145 17.11 9.50 -2.90
N LEU A 146 16.21 10.37 -2.44
CA LEU A 146 15.96 11.67 -3.06
C LEU A 146 16.77 12.74 -2.33
N GLY A 147 17.82 13.25 -2.98
CA GLY A 147 18.84 14.06 -2.31
C GLY A 147 19.60 13.22 -1.29
N SER A 148 19.52 13.57 -0.01
CA SER A 148 20.07 12.78 1.11
C SER A 148 19.01 12.01 1.89
N LYS A 149 17.76 11.93 1.38
CA LYS A 149 16.62 11.38 2.10
C LYS A 149 16.14 10.07 1.48
N PRO A 150 16.36 8.93 2.16
CA PRO A 150 15.67 7.68 1.91
C PRO A 150 14.14 7.82 1.93
N VAL A 151 13.48 7.38 0.87
CA VAL A 151 12.02 7.42 0.67
C VAL A 151 11.51 6.01 0.40
N LEU A 152 10.47 5.59 1.12
CA LEU A 152 9.76 4.33 0.91
C LEU A 152 8.30 4.62 0.52
N LEU A 153 7.88 4.09 -0.63
CA LEU A 153 6.48 4.12 -1.08
C LEU A 153 5.95 2.69 -1.12
N THR A 154 4.74 2.49 -0.63
CA THR A 154 4.20 1.18 -0.26
C THR A 154 2.88 0.86 -0.96
N ALA A 155 2.20 1.85 -1.53
CA ALA A 155 0.81 1.69 -1.99
C ALA A 155 -0.03 1.01 -0.90
N ASP A 156 -0.69 -0.09 -1.23
CA ASP A 156 -1.59 -0.82 -0.34
C ASP A 156 -0.97 -2.13 0.17
N VAL A 157 0.35 -2.25 0.15
CA VAL A 157 1.02 -3.52 0.51
C VAL A 157 0.70 -3.97 1.93
N GLY A 158 0.57 -5.28 2.12
CA GLY A 158 0.38 -5.91 3.42
C GLY A 158 1.69 -6.37 4.09
N PRO A 159 1.59 -7.03 5.25
CA PRO A 159 2.75 -7.49 6.01
C PRO A 159 3.65 -8.47 5.24
N ILE A 160 3.11 -9.34 4.40
CA ILE A 160 3.89 -10.32 3.63
C ILE A 160 4.75 -9.60 2.59
N GLY A 161 4.14 -8.72 1.79
CA GLY A 161 4.85 -7.93 0.78
C GLY A 161 5.84 -6.93 1.38
N LEU A 162 5.53 -6.31 2.52
CA LEU A 162 6.47 -5.46 3.26
C LEU A 162 7.67 -6.25 3.80
N THR A 163 7.44 -7.49 4.25
CA THR A 163 8.50 -8.40 4.74
C THR A 163 9.41 -8.83 3.59
N GLU A 164 8.85 -9.18 2.43
CA GLU A 164 9.60 -9.46 1.20
C GLU A 164 10.47 -8.27 0.80
N ALA A 165 9.88 -7.07 0.73
CA ALA A 165 10.61 -5.85 0.40
C ALA A 165 11.74 -5.56 1.40
N ALA A 166 11.51 -5.78 2.69
CA ALA A 166 12.53 -5.58 3.73
C ALA A 166 13.68 -6.60 3.61
N ASN A 167 13.40 -7.84 3.19
CA ASN A 167 14.45 -8.84 2.93
C ASN A 167 15.36 -8.37 1.81
N TYR A 168 14.78 -7.92 0.70
CA TYR A 168 15.57 -7.43 -0.43
C TYR A 168 16.32 -6.13 -0.11
N ALA A 169 15.69 -5.21 0.62
CA ALA A 169 16.34 -3.99 1.10
C ALA A 169 17.57 -4.29 1.98
N ALA A 170 17.47 -5.29 2.86
CA ALA A 170 18.60 -5.72 3.68
C ALA A 170 19.74 -6.33 2.85
N GLN A 171 19.42 -7.12 1.82
CA GLN A 171 20.42 -7.67 0.89
C GLN A 171 21.16 -6.56 0.14
N LEU A 172 20.45 -5.48 -0.22
CA LEU A 172 21.02 -4.31 -0.88
C LEU A 172 21.72 -3.33 0.09
N GLY A 173 21.67 -3.56 1.40
CA GLY A 173 22.23 -2.65 2.41
C GLY A 173 21.55 -1.27 2.43
N LEU A 174 20.25 -1.20 2.12
CA LEU A 174 19.53 0.07 2.08
C LEU A 174 19.37 0.69 3.46
N ASN A 175 19.55 2.01 3.53
CA ASN A 175 19.36 2.76 4.77
C ASN A 175 17.87 2.87 5.12
N ARG A 176 17.59 2.91 6.43
CA ARG A 176 16.25 3.18 6.98
C ARG A 176 15.60 4.41 6.31
N PRO A 177 14.34 4.31 5.83
CA PRO A 177 13.63 5.44 5.24
C PRO A 177 13.46 6.61 6.22
N ARG A 178 13.43 7.83 5.66
CA ARG A 178 13.16 9.09 6.38
C ARG A 178 11.82 9.70 5.97
N LEU A 179 11.33 9.33 4.80
CA LEU A 179 9.95 9.56 4.37
C LEU A 179 9.31 8.22 4.02
N VAL A 180 8.13 7.94 4.56
CA VAL A 180 7.41 6.68 4.36
C VAL A 180 5.97 6.95 3.97
N GLN A 181 5.47 6.26 2.95
CA GLN A 181 4.03 6.17 2.73
C GLN A 181 3.43 5.17 3.73
N VAL A 182 2.41 5.58 4.48
CA VAL A 182 1.62 4.65 5.30
C VAL A 182 0.77 3.80 4.35
N PRO A 183 0.86 2.46 4.40
CA PRO A 183 0.12 1.60 3.47
C PRO A 183 -1.41 1.70 3.63
N HIS A 184 -2.13 1.58 2.52
CA HIS A 184 -3.58 1.36 2.47
C HIS A 184 -4.39 2.26 3.41
N HIS A 185 -4.20 3.57 3.25
CA HIS A 185 -4.91 4.60 4.04
C HIS A 185 -4.73 4.51 5.56
N GLY A 186 -3.76 3.73 6.05
CA GLY A 186 -3.57 3.48 7.48
C GLY A 186 -4.48 2.38 8.03
N SER A 187 -4.76 1.34 7.24
CA SER A 187 -5.44 0.14 7.69
C SER A 187 -4.58 -0.69 8.65
N ARG A 188 -5.20 -1.17 9.74
CA ARG A 188 -4.58 -2.08 10.71
C ARG A 188 -4.31 -3.48 10.15
N HIS A 189 -4.78 -3.78 8.94
CA HIS A 189 -4.55 -5.06 8.26
C HIS A 189 -3.30 -5.09 7.40
N ASN A 190 -2.67 -3.93 7.17
CA ASN A 190 -1.58 -3.81 6.23
C ASN A 190 -0.21 -3.72 6.89
N VAL A 191 -0.18 -3.58 8.22
CA VAL A 191 1.05 -3.48 9.00
C VAL A 191 0.93 -4.24 10.30
N THR A 192 2.07 -4.75 10.78
CA THR A 192 2.25 -5.41 12.07
C THR A 192 3.39 -4.72 12.84
N PRO A 193 3.45 -4.84 14.18
CA PRO A 193 4.59 -4.36 14.94
C PRO A 193 5.94 -4.87 14.42
N SER A 194 6.05 -6.15 14.07
CA SER A 194 7.31 -6.72 13.57
C SER A 194 7.75 -6.10 12.23
N VAL A 195 6.85 -5.97 11.26
CA VAL A 195 7.23 -5.44 9.94
C VAL A 195 7.54 -3.95 10.01
N LEU A 196 6.86 -3.21 10.89
CA LEU A 196 7.19 -1.82 11.18
C LEU A 196 8.55 -1.68 11.87
N ASN A 197 8.92 -2.59 12.78
CA ASN A 197 10.27 -2.56 13.38
C ASN A 197 11.36 -2.73 12.31
N ARG A 198 11.15 -3.62 11.32
CA ARG A 198 12.12 -3.82 10.24
C ARG A 198 12.34 -2.58 9.39
N TRP A 199 11.27 -1.82 9.12
CA TRP A 199 11.34 -0.64 8.26
C TRP A 199 11.67 0.65 9.00
N LEU A 200 11.12 0.84 10.20
CA LEU A 200 11.17 2.11 10.92
C LEU A 200 12.14 2.06 12.12
N GLY A 201 12.60 0.88 12.49
CA GLY A 201 13.38 0.61 13.70
C GLY A 201 12.49 0.38 14.92
N ASP A 202 13.13 0.11 16.05
CA ASP A 202 12.45 -0.18 17.31
C ASP A 202 11.69 1.03 17.86
N LYS A 203 10.79 0.75 18.82
CA LYS A 203 10.10 1.79 19.58
C LYS A 203 11.11 2.69 20.30
N GLN A 204 10.88 3.99 20.23
CA GLN A 204 11.69 5.03 20.86
C GLN A 204 11.05 5.45 22.19
N PRO A 205 11.81 6.04 23.13
CA PRO A 205 11.23 6.66 24.32
C PRO A 205 10.22 7.77 23.97
N GLN A 206 9.21 7.96 24.82
CA GLN A 206 8.24 9.03 24.62
C GLN A 206 8.93 10.39 24.64
N GLY A 207 8.60 11.25 23.68
CA GLY A 207 9.22 12.56 23.53
C GLY A 207 10.60 12.55 22.85
N ALA A 208 11.09 11.41 22.38
CA ALA A 208 12.29 11.34 21.54
C ALA A 208 12.12 12.18 20.26
N ALA A 209 13.25 12.68 19.74
CA ALA A 209 13.25 13.44 18.49
C ALA A 209 12.75 12.58 17.32
N ALA A 210 12.00 13.20 16.40
CA ALA A 210 11.48 12.51 15.23
C ALA A 210 12.63 11.98 14.35
N VAL A 211 12.51 10.71 13.98
CA VAL A 211 13.39 10.00 13.04
C VAL A 211 13.06 10.38 11.61
N GLY A 212 11.77 10.53 11.30
CA GLY A 212 11.28 10.75 9.96
C GLY A 212 9.82 11.19 9.92
N THR A 213 9.27 11.19 8.72
CA THR A 213 7.89 11.61 8.44
C THR A 213 7.16 10.51 7.67
N ALA A 214 5.91 10.29 8.02
CA ALA A 214 5.03 9.36 7.33
C ALA A 214 3.83 10.11 6.75
N PHE A 215 3.51 9.86 5.49
CA PHE A 215 2.31 10.41 4.84
C PHE A 215 1.28 9.32 4.65
N CYS A 216 0.07 9.58 5.15
CA CYS A 216 -1.08 8.71 4.95
C CYS A 216 -2.04 9.35 3.96
N SER A 217 -2.24 8.71 2.80
CA SER A 217 -3.26 9.16 1.86
C SER A 217 -4.61 8.73 2.39
N VAL A 218 -5.49 9.67 2.74
CA VAL A 218 -6.81 9.37 3.31
C VAL A 218 -7.84 10.23 2.59
N GLY A 219 -8.97 9.63 2.22
CA GLY A 219 -10.08 10.34 1.59
C GLY A 219 -10.85 11.23 2.58
N SER A 220 -11.54 12.25 2.07
CA SER A 220 -12.32 13.18 2.90
C SER A 220 -13.40 12.51 3.74
N ASN A 221 -13.97 11.41 3.25
CA ASN A 221 -15.11 10.71 3.86
C ASN A 221 -14.67 9.50 4.71
N ALA A 222 -13.36 9.22 4.76
CA ALA A 222 -12.80 8.09 5.51
C ALA A 222 -12.48 8.53 6.95
N HIS A 223 -13.51 8.82 7.74
CA HIS A 223 -13.39 9.35 9.11
C HIS A 223 -12.65 8.41 10.07
N ASP A 224 -12.77 7.12 9.80
CA ASP A 224 -12.15 6.02 10.53
C ASP A 224 -10.67 5.80 10.20
N TYR A 225 -10.13 6.57 9.24
CA TYR A 225 -8.77 6.45 8.76
C TYR A 225 -7.99 7.76 8.94
N PRO A 226 -6.66 7.69 9.13
CA PRO A 226 -5.92 6.47 9.42
C PRO A 226 -6.32 5.88 10.78
N ARG A 227 -6.26 4.56 10.93
CA ARG A 227 -6.59 3.92 12.22
C ARG A 227 -5.61 4.40 13.28
N ALA A 228 -6.12 4.72 14.46
CA ALA A 228 -5.33 5.25 15.55
C ALA A 228 -4.23 4.28 16.00
N GLN A 229 -4.51 2.96 15.97
CA GLN A 229 -3.51 1.91 16.23
C GLN A 229 -2.30 2.01 15.27
N VAL A 230 -2.55 2.35 14.01
CA VAL A 230 -1.50 2.44 12.98
C VAL A 230 -0.70 3.72 13.15
N THR A 231 -1.36 4.87 13.33
CA THR A 231 -0.65 6.14 13.54
C THR A 231 0.21 6.11 14.80
N ASN A 232 -0.33 5.59 15.91
CA ASN A 232 0.43 5.40 17.14
C ASN A 232 1.63 4.45 16.94
N ALA A 233 1.48 3.37 16.17
CA ALA A 233 2.58 2.44 15.87
C ALA A 233 3.74 3.12 15.10
N PHE A 234 3.43 4.01 14.16
CA PHE A 234 4.44 4.83 13.47
C PHE A 234 5.09 5.85 14.42
N MET A 235 4.30 6.53 15.25
CA MET A 235 4.80 7.52 16.21
C MET A 235 5.74 6.89 17.22
N ARG A 236 5.42 5.70 17.75
CA ARG A 236 6.30 4.95 18.65
C ARG A 236 7.67 4.68 18.04
N ARG A 237 7.78 4.57 16.70
CA ARG A 237 9.04 4.34 15.98
C ARG A 237 9.68 5.64 15.47
N GLY A 238 9.22 6.78 15.98
CA GLY A 238 9.79 8.11 15.71
C GLY A 238 9.30 8.78 14.44
N PHE A 239 8.18 8.34 13.84
CA PHE A 239 7.65 8.95 12.62
C PHE A 239 6.46 9.85 12.93
N LYS A 240 6.58 11.14 12.56
CA LYS A 240 5.43 12.06 12.57
C LYS A 240 4.51 11.72 11.41
N VAL A 241 3.24 11.48 11.69
CA VAL A 241 2.25 11.09 10.67
C VAL A 241 1.44 12.30 10.21
N TYR A 242 1.27 12.47 8.91
CA TYR A 242 0.43 13.51 8.32
C TYR A 242 -0.55 12.88 7.32
N SER A 243 -1.81 13.30 7.35
CA SER A 243 -2.86 12.74 6.49
C SER A 243 -3.40 13.76 5.50
N THR A 244 -3.61 13.35 4.25
CA THR A 244 -4.07 14.27 3.18
C THR A 244 -5.51 14.74 3.40
N ARG A 245 -6.47 13.84 3.68
CA ARG A 245 -7.91 14.16 3.79
C ARG A 245 -8.42 15.01 2.61
N THR A 246 -8.56 16.32 2.79
CA THR A 246 -9.04 17.29 1.79
C THR A 246 -7.94 18.18 1.22
N ILE A 247 -6.69 17.99 1.64
CA ILE A 247 -5.54 18.82 1.29
C ILE A 247 -4.47 18.04 0.53
N TRP A 248 -3.69 18.75 -0.27
CA TRP A 248 -2.40 18.24 -0.74
C TRP A 248 -1.33 18.51 0.31
N ILE A 249 -0.30 17.67 0.36
CA ILE A 249 0.83 17.83 1.27
C ILE A 249 2.11 17.84 0.45
N SER A 250 3.03 18.76 0.76
CA SER A 250 4.39 18.75 0.24
C SER A 250 5.37 18.65 1.39
N HIS A 251 6.37 17.80 1.23
CA HIS A 251 7.41 17.65 2.23
C HIS A 251 8.37 18.85 2.18
N ALA A 252 8.75 19.37 3.35
CA ALA A 252 9.54 20.60 3.48
C ALA A 252 10.95 20.54 2.86
N ALA A 253 11.42 19.35 2.48
CA ALA A 253 12.77 19.14 1.95
C ALA A 253 12.89 19.30 0.41
N GLY A 254 11.86 19.82 -0.25
CA GLY A 254 11.87 20.11 -1.68
C GLY A 254 11.63 21.59 -1.97
N GLY A 255 11.51 21.95 -3.25
CA GLY A 255 11.20 23.33 -3.68
C GLY A 255 9.83 23.86 -3.23
N GLY A 256 9.03 23.02 -2.54
CA GLY A 256 7.69 23.34 -2.07
C GLY A 256 6.69 23.54 -3.21
N HIS A 257 5.45 23.82 -2.83
CA HIS A 257 4.45 24.36 -3.74
C HIS A 257 4.11 25.78 -3.28
N PRO A 258 3.95 26.76 -4.19
CA PRO A 258 3.56 28.12 -3.83
C PRO A 258 2.28 28.14 -2.99
N GLY A 259 2.26 28.97 -1.94
CA GLY A 259 1.10 29.08 -1.04
C GLY A 259 0.95 27.94 -0.02
N GLY A 260 1.93 27.04 0.08
CA GLY A 260 1.95 26.02 1.13
C GLY A 260 2.09 26.63 2.53
N VAL A 261 1.37 26.07 3.50
CA VAL A 261 1.47 26.42 4.92
C VAL A 261 1.86 25.18 5.74
N PRO A 262 2.47 25.35 6.93
CA PRO A 262 2.69 24.24 7.84
C PRO A 262 1.36 23.58 8.22
N ILE A 263 1.36 22.25 8.31
CA ILE A 263 0.22 21.45 8.74
C ILE A 263 0.54 20.77 10.08
N VAL A 264 -0.51 20.43 10.82
CA VAL A 264 -0.41 19.71 12.09
C VAL A 264 -0.33 18.22 11.79
N ALA A 265 0.54 17.51 12.51
CA ALA A 265 0.62 16.05 12.44
C ALA A 265 -0.57 15.43 13.17
N GLU A 266 -0.89 14.18 12.85
CA GLU A 266 -1.80 13.38 13.70
C GLU A 266 -1.26 13.34 15.13
N GLU A 267 -2.15 13.27 16.11
CA GLU A 267 -1.81 13.19 17.53
C GLU A 267 -1.87 11.74 18.02
N PHE A 268 -1.10 11.45 19.08
CA PHE A 268 -1.13 10.14 19.71
C PHE A 268 -2.50 9.95 20.38
N ALA A 269 -3.20 8.87 20.03
CA ALA A 269 -4.51 8.57 20.58
C ALA A 269 -4.41 7.62 21.79
N HIS A 270 -5.02 7.99 22.91
CA HIS A 270 -5.11 7.12 24.09
C HIS A 270 -6.27 6.14 24.04
N GLU A 271 -7.24 6.38 23.16
CA GLU A 271 -8.34 5.47 22.87
C GLU A 271 -8.36 5.15 21.37
N VAL A 272 -8.20 3.87 21.04
CA VAL A 272 -8.09 3.39 19.65
C VAL A 272 -9.20 2.41 19.32
N GLU A 273 -9.40 2.14 18.05
CA GLU A 273 -10.43 1.24 17.56
C GLU A 273 -10.14 -0.21 17.99
N GLY A 274 -11.10 -0.87 18.63
CA GLY A 274 -11.06 -2.30 18.94
C GLY A 274 -11.58 -3.16 17.80
N LEU A 275 -11.55 -4.48 18.02
CA LEU A 275 -12.00 -5.47 17.04
C LEU A 275 -13.51 -5.38 16.79
#